data_AF-A0A1W1D9X7-F1
#
_entry.id   AF-A0A1W1D9X7-F1
#
_cell.length_a   1.000
_cell.length_b   1.000
_cell.length_c   1.000
_cell.angle_alpha   90.00
_cell.angle_beta   90.00
_cell.angle_gamma   90.00
#
_symmetry.space_group_name_H-M   'P 1'
#
loop_
_entity.id
_entity.type
_entity.pdbx_description
1 polymer ?
#
loop_
_entity_poly.entity_id
_entity_poly.type
_entity_poly.pdbx_seq_one_letter_code
_entity_poly.pdbx_strand_id
1 'polypeptide(L)'
;MGGIISLIKWVLIVIGAIATYYAVSLQLKYDGVTGKVISEMISPTLHPDSMEKVYMPMTNTLLETGDITMASIVRVKVADDVSNEDVEEAMESIATAEGIRSVGMLPLSEMVELQTGEKQRFLKIYQYCAPRTAMTMIEHSDAFSAYLPCRLALIEDKAGQRWLYTLDMNAMIYGGAPLPDYLLEKALEVKRVITAIQEGGAEGDF
;
A
#
# COMPACT_ATOMS: atom_id res chain seq x y z
N MET A 1 50.39 -1.30 -33.50
CA MET A 1 49.84 -0.97 -32.16
C MET A 1 49.06 0.36 -32.12
N GLY A 2 49.49 1.44 -32.78
CA GLY A 2 48.80 2.75 -32.70
C GLY A 2 47.36 2.82 -33.25
N GLY A 3 47.04 2.10 -34.33
CA GLY A 3 45.71 2.13 -34.96
C GLY A 3 44.59 1.50 -34.11
N ILE A 4 44.89 0.38 -33.42
CA ILE A 4 43.93 -0.31 -32.54
C ILE A 4 43.61 0.57 -31.31
N ILE A 5 44.63 1.23 -30.75
CA ILE A 5 44.44 2.15 -29.62
C ILE A 5 43.58 3.36 -30.03
N SER A 6 43.77 3.88 -31.25
CA SER A 6 42.94 4.98 -31.77
C SER A 6 41.49 4.55 -32.00
N LEU A 7 41.26 3.34 -32.52
CA LEU A 7 39.93 2.78 -32.72
C LEU A 7 39.19 2.62 -31.39
N ILE A 8 39.84 2.04 -30.37
CA ILE A 8 39.26 1.86 -29.03
C ILE A 8 38.88 3.20 -28.41
N LYS A 9 39.72 4.23 -28.54
CA LYS A 9 39.40 5.58 -28.05
C LYS A 9 38.13 6.14 -28.69
N TRP A 10 37.98 6.02 -30.01
CA TRP A 10 36.79 6.49 -30.70
C TRP A 10 35.53 5.71 -30.29
N VAL A 11 35.63 4.40 -30.13
CA VAL A 11 34.51 3.57 -29.64
C VAL A 11 34.06 4.01 -28.24
N LEU A 12 34.99 4.22 -27.31
CA LEU A 12 34.66 4.68 -25.96
C LEU A 12 34.04 6.09 -25.95
N ILE A 13 34.54 7.00 -26.79
CA ILE A 13 33.96 8.35 -26.93
C ILE A 13 32.53 8.28 -27.45
N VAL A 14 32.27 7.43 -28.46
CA VAL A 14 30.92 7.25 -29.02
C VAL A 14 29.98 6.64 -27.98
N ILE A 15 30.40 5.61 -27.25
CA ILE A 15 29.60 5.03 -26.16
C ILE A 15 29.32 6.08 -25.09
N GLY A 16 30.32 6.88 -24.69
CA GLY A 16 30.17 7.96 -23.72
C GLY A 16 29.18 9.04 -24.19
N ALA A 17 29.26 9.45 -25.45
CA ALA A 17 28.34 10.42 -26.05
C ALA A 17 26.90 9.89 -26.09
N ILE A 18 26.72 8.63 -26.49
CA ILE A 18 25.41 7.95 -26.51
C ILE A 18 24.83 7.85 -25.10
N ALA A 19 25.62 7.36 -24.13
CA ALA A 19 25.18 7.23 -22.74
C ALA A 19 24.79 8.60 -22.15
N THR A 20 25.58 9.65 -22.41
CA THR A 20 25.28 11.01 -21.95
C THR A 20 24.01 11.56 -22.60
N TYR A 21 23.83 11.35 -23.91
CA TYR A 21 22.61 11.75 -24.62
C TYR A 21 21.36 11.08 -24.04
N TYR A 22 21.41 9.77 -23.77
CA TYR A 22 20.30 9.07 -23.15
C TYR A 22 20.07 9.51 -21.70
N ALA A 23 21.13 9.71 -20.91
CA ALA A 23 20.99 10.20 -19.53
C ALA A 23 20.33 11.59 -19.48
N VAL A 24 20.76 12.53 -20.33
CA VAL A 24 20.17 13.87 -20.42
C VAL A 24 18.74 13.83 -20.95
N SER A 25 18.47 13.03 -21.99
CA SER A 25 17.12 12.91 -22.53
C SER A 25 16.14 12.26 -21.54
N LEU A 26 16.60 11.28 -20.75
CA LEU A 26 15.82 10.70 -19.64
C LEU A 26 15.58 11.73 -18.53
N GLN A 27 16.58 12.52 -18.16
CA GLN A 27 16.41 13.60 -17.18
C GLN A 27 15.36 14.62 -17.63
N LEU A 28 15.38 15.03 -18.90
CA LEU A 28 14.37 15.94 -19.45
C LEU A 28 12.99 15.30 -19.54
N LYS A 29 12.92 14.03 -19.94
CA LYS A 29 11.65 13.31 -20.11
C LYS A 29 10.92 13.06 -18.78
N TYR A 30 11.66 12.83 -17.71
CA TYR A 30 11.12 12.52 -16.39
C TYR A 30 11.29 13.68 -15.40
N ASP A 31 11.21 14.93 -15.85
CA ASP A 31 11.22 16.15 -15.02
C ASP A 31 12.32 16.17 -13.94
N GLY A 32 13.51 15.67 -14.27
CA GLY A 32 14.65 15.64 -13.36
C GLY A 32 14.53 14.65 -12.19
N VAL A 33 13.59 13.68 -12.24
CA VAL A 33 13.45 12.62 -11.22
C VAL A 33 14.77 11.90 -10.97
N THR A 34 15.56 11.63 -12.01
CA THR A 34 16.91 11.05 -11.87
C THR A 34 17.81 11.85 -10.94
N GLY A 35 17.75 13.19 -11.00
CA GLY A 35 18.50 14.07 -10.10
C GLY A 35 18.02 13.98 -8.65
N LYS A 36 16.69 13.88 -8.44
CA LYS A 36 16.11 13.69 -7.10
C LYS A 36 16.51 12.34 -6.50
N VAL A 37 16.49 11.27 -7.30
CA VAL A 37 16.95 9.94 -6.86
C VAL A 37 18.44 9.95 -6.50
N ILE A 38 19.29 10.58 -7.32
CA ILE A 38 20.71 10.73 -6.99
C ILE A 38 20.89 11.53 -5.68
N SER A 39 20.13 12.62 -5.51
CA SER A 39 20.17 13.41 -4.27
C SER A 39 19.78 12.56 -3.06
N GLU A 40 18.74 11.74 -3.17
CA GLU A 40 18.30 10.83 -2.11
C GLU A 40 19.36 9.76 -1.77
N MET A 41 20.10 9.27 -2.76
CA MET A 41 21.21 8.32 -2.52
C MET A 41 22.41 8.97 -1.81
N ILE A 42 22.67 10.25 -2.05
CA ILE A 42 23.80 10.99 -1.46
C ILE A 42 23.43 11.56 -0.08
N SER A 43 22.19 12.03 0.05
CA SER A 43 21.63 12.71 1.22
C SER A 43 20.22 12.18 1.47
N PRO A 44 20.09 11.00 2.10
CA PRO A 44 18.79 10.36 2.28
C PRO A 44 17.87 11.18 3.19
N THR A 45 16.65 11.39 2.72
CA THR A 45 15.56 12.07 3.43
C THR A 45 14.40 11.13 3.73
N LEU A 46 14.27 10.04 2.97
CA LEU A 46 13.30 8.98 3.19
C LEU A 46 13.69 8.14 4.39
N HIS A 47 12.70 7.41 4.91
CA HIS A 47 12.91 6.44 5.95
C HIS A 47 13.96 5.40 5.50
N PRO A 48 14.91 5.00 6.37
CA PRO A 48 15.95 4.03 6.01
C PRO A 48 15.37 2.72 5.45
N ASP A 49 14.26 2.25 6.03
CA ASP A 49 13.56 1.04 5.58
C ASP A 49 12.62 1.24 4.38
N SER A 50 12.54 2.43 3.79
CA SER A 50 11.56 2.74 2.74
C SER A 50 11.70 1.81 1.52
N MET A 51 12.93 1.54 1.09
CA MET A 51 13.18 0.65 -0.04
C MET A 51 12.78 -0.78 0.26
N GLU A 52 13.19 -1.31 1.42
CA GLU A 52 12.94 -2.70 1.81
C GLU A 52 11.47 -2.97 2.10
N LYS A 53 10.79 -2.06 2.83
CA LYS A 53 9.42 -2.28 3.32
C LYS A 53 8.32 -1.75 2.40
N VAL A 54 8.65 -0.90 1.44
CA VAL A 54 7.64 -0.24 0.58
C VAL A 54 7.99 -0.41 -0.88
N TYR A 55 9.05 0.25 -1.35
CA TYR A 55 9.23 0.42 -2.79
C TYR A 55 9.63 -0.86 -3.51
N MET A 56 10.50 -1.70 -2.93
CA MET A 56 10.89 -2.97 -3.56
C MET A 56 9.74 -3.98 -3.57
N PRO A 57 9.01 -4.25 -2.46
CA PRO A 57 7.85 -5.14 -2.49
C PRO A 57 6.76 -4.65 -3.44
N MET A 58 6.42 -3.36 -3.40
CA MET A 58 5.43 -2.75 -4.29
C MET A 58 5.86 -2.88 -5.76
N THR A 59 7.12 -2.61 -6.07
CA THR A 59 7.64 -2.74 -7.45
C THR A 59 7.62 -4.19 -7.91
N ASN A 60 8.02 -5.14 -7.07
CA ASN A 60 7.99 -6.57 -7.42
C ASN A 60 6.55 -7.01 -7.75
N THR A 61 5.60 -6.75 -6.85
CA THR A 61 4.19 -7.09 -7.08
C THR A 61 3.63 -6.39 -8.31
N LEU A 62 3.96 -5.11 -8.53
CA LEU A 62 3.53 -4.37 -9.70
C LEU A 62 4.08 -4.96 -11.00
N LEU A 63 5.36 -5.33 -11.04
CA LEU A 63 5.99 -5.93 -12.22
C LEU A 63 5.49 -7.35 -12.49
N GLU A 64 5.15 -8.10 -11.45
CA GLU A 64 4.58 -9.45 -11.56
C GLU A 64 3.12 -9.43 -12.02
N THR A 65 2.31 -8.51 -11.50
CA THR A 65 0.85 -8.50 -11.71
C THR A 65 0.39 -7.50 -12.76
N GLY A 66 1.19 -6.46 -13.05
CA GLY A 66 0.77 -5.31 -13.83
C GLY A 66 -0.28 -4.43 -13.15
N ASP A 67 -0.59 -4.66 -11.86
CA ASP A 67 -1.70 -4.04 -11.16
C ASP A 67 -1.23 -3.24 -9.92
N ILE A 68 -1.33 -1.92 -10.01
CA ILE A 68 -0.97 -0.99 -8.92
C ILE A 68 -1.87 -1.14 -7.70
N THR A 69 -3.12 -1.56 -7.89
CA THR A 69 -4.07 -1.75 -6.79
C THR A 69 -3.69 -2.99 -6.00
N MET A 70 -3.16 -4.04 -6.64
CA MET A 70 -2.61 -5.21 -5.96
C MET A 70 -1.27 -4.91 -5.28
N ALA A 71 -0.45 -4.05 -5.87
CA ALA A 71 0.85 -3.69 -5.30
C ALA A 71 0.77 -2.78 -4.05
N SER A 72 -0.39 -2.17 -3.78
CA SER A 72 -0.58 -1.19 -2.69
C SER A 72 -1.45 -1.72 -1.53
N ILE A 73 -1.78 -3.00 -1.54
CA ILE A 73 -2.64 -3.64 -0.55
C ILE A 73 -1.95 -4.82 0.12
N VAL A 74 -2.49 -5.23 1.25
CA VAL A 74 -2.30 -6.56 1.83
C VAL A 74 -3.65 -7.27 1.85
N ARG A 75 -3.64 -8.59 1.60
CA ARG A 75 -4.85 -9.41 1.62
C ARG A 75 -4.63 -10.71 2.37
N VAL A 76 -5.67 -11.14 3.07
CA VAL A 76 -5.70 -12.43 3.77
C VAL A 76 -6.86 -13.26 3.22
N LYS A 77 -6.60 -14.55 3.00
CA LYS A 77 -7.61 -15.49 2.51
C LYS A 77 -8.56 -15.80 3.67
N VAL A 78 -9.86 -15.65 3.46
CA VAL A 78 -10.87 -16.09 4.44
C VAL A 78 -10.97 -17.62 4.38
N ALA A 79 -11.03 -18.27 5.55
CA ALA A 79 -11.17 -19.72 5.65
C ALA A 79 -12.50 -20.20 5.02
N ASP A 80 -12.47 -21.39 4.45
CA ASP A 80 -13.55 -21.89 3.59
C ASP A 80 -14.82 -22.22 4.42
N ASP A 81 -14.65 -22.50 5.72
CA ASP A 81 -15.69 -22.85 6.69
C ASP A 81 -16.25 -21.68 7.51
N VAL A 82 -15.67 -20.48 7.38
CA VAL A 82 -16.08 -19.27 8.12
C VAL A 82 -17.16 -18.52 7.32
N SER A 83 -18.33 -18.21 7.89
CA SER A 83 -19.37 -17.45 7.16
C SER A 83 -19.05 -15.95 7.06
N ASN A 84 -19.77 -15.18 6.22
CA ASN A 84 -19.51 -13.74 6.14
C ASN A 84 -19.92 -13.03 7.44
N GLU A 85 -20.93 -13.55 8.11
CA GLU A 85 -21.41 -13.11 9.40
C GLU A 85 -20.36 -13.36 10.49
N ASP A 86 -19.71 -14.54 10.48
CA ASP A 86 -18.62 -14.86 11.41
C ASP A 86 -17.42 -13.92 11.19
N VAL A 87 -17.05 -13.64 9.93
CA VAL A 87 -15.99 -12.67 9.61
C VAL A 87 -16.31 -11.30 10.22
N GLU A 88 -17.55 -10.82 10.04
CA GLU A 88 -17.99 -9.52 10.57
C GLU A 88 -17.99 -9.49 12.10
N GLU A 89 -18.52 -10.53 12.75
CA GLU A 89 -18.58 -10.62 14.20
C GLU A 89 -17.17 -10.68 14.82
N ALA A 90 -16.26 -11.47 14.24
CA ALA A 90 -14.87 -11.55 14.66
C ALA A 90 -14.16 -10.19 14.53
N MET A 91 -14.30 -9.52 13.37
CA MET A 91 -13.72 -8.19 13.16
C MET A 91 -14.23 -7.16 14.18
N GLU A 92 -15.55 -7.15 14.46
CA GLU A 92 -16.16 -6.23 15.42
C GLU A 92 -15.76 -6.55 16.88
N SER A 93 -15.63 -7.84 17.23
CA SER A 93 -15.15 -8.29 18.54
C SER A 93 -13.71 -7.80 18.79
N ILE A 94 -12.80 -8.07 17.85
CA ILE A 94 -11.40 -7.67 17.94
C ILE A 94 -11.27 -6.15 17.96
N ALA A 95 -12.01 -5.44 17.09
CA ALA A 95 -12.03 -3.98 17.08
C ALA A 95 -12.41 -3.40 18.45
N THR A 96 -13.47 -3.97 19.06
CA THR A 96 -13.95 -3.56 20.39
C THR A 96 -12.90 -3.83 21.46
N ALA A 97 -12.28 -5.01 21.46
CA ALA A 97 -11.23 -5.40 22.42
C ALA A 97 -9.99 -4.49 22.32
N GLU A 98 -9.63 -4.09 21.11
CA GLU A 98 -8.48 -3.23 20.80
C GLU A 98 -8.78 -1.72 20.93
N GLY A 99 -10.01 -1.36 21.28
CA GLY A 99 -10.41 0.04 21.50
C GLY A 99 -10.49 0.89 20.23
N ILE A 100 -10.61 0.28 19.06
CA ILE A 100 -10.93 0.95 17.80
C ILE A 100 -12.44 0.82 17.52
N ARG A 101 -13.06 1.84 16.92
CA ARG A 101 -14.51 1.85 16.70
C ARG A 101 -14.86 1.58 15.26
N SER A 102 -15.90 0.79 15.03
CA SER A 102 -16.62 0.77 13.76
C SER A 102 -17.29 2.13 13.55
N VAL A 103 -17.00 2.76 12.41
CA VAL A 103 -17.48 4.10 12.06
C VAL A 103 -18.31 4.13 10.77
N GLY A 104 -18.41 3.01 10.08
CA GLY A 104 -19.18 2.91 8.85
C GLY A 104 -19.09 1.53 8.20
N MET A 105 -20.14 1.20 7.46
CA MET A 105 -20.20 0.02 6.61
C MET A 105 -20.82 0.40 5.28
N LEU A 106 -20.34 -0.22 4.20
CA LEU A 106 -20.87 -0.06 2.85
C LEU A 106 -21.12 -1.45 2.23
N PRO A 107 -22.36 -1.97 2.29
CA PRO A 107 -22.74 -3.25 1.66
C PRO A 107 -22.93 -3.06 0.15
N LEU A 108 -21.85 -2.81 -0.58
CA LEU A 108 -21.89 -2.36 -1.97
C LEU A 108 -22.58 -3.37 -2.91
N SER A 109 -22.32 -4.67 -2.74
CA SER A 109 -22.94 -5.71 -3.58
C SER A 109 -24.46 -5.74 -3.43
N GLU A 110 -24.96 -5.62 -2.20
CA GLU A 110 -26.41 -5.57 -1.91
C GLU A 110 -27.05 -4.30 -2.47
N MET A 111 -26.40 -3.15 -2.29
CA MET A 111 -26.90 -1.87 -2.82
C MET A 111 -27.04 -1.90 -4.35
N VAL A 112 -26.06 -2.48 -5.06
CA VAL A 112 -26.12 -2.61 -6.52
C VAL A 112 -27.18 -3.62 -6.95
N GLU A 113 -27.31 -4.74 -6.25
CA GLU A 113 -28.37 -5.72 -6.52
C GLU A 113 -29.77 -5.12 -6.35
N LEU A 114 -30.00 -4.33 -5.30
CA LEU A 114 -31.27 -3.61 -5.09
C LEU A 114 -31.58 -2.59 -6.18
N GLN A 115 -30.56 -1.95 -6.76
CA GLN A 115 -30.72 -0.94 -7.81
C GLN A 115 -30.93 -1.54 -9.19
N THR A 116 -30.30 -2.69 -9.47
CA THR A 116 -30.25 -3.29 -10.82
C THR A 116 -31.16 -4.51 -10.96
N GLY A 117 -31.50 -5.17 -9.86
CA GLY A 117 -32.14 -6.49 -9.85
C GLY A 117 -31.19 -7.63 -10.22
N GLU A 118 -29.91 -7.35 -10.43
CA GLU A 118 -28.91 -8.35 -10.83
C GLU A 118 -28.03 -8.75 -9.63
N LYS A 119 -27.93 -10.06 -9.39
CA LYS A 119 -27.10 -10.60 -8.33
C LYS A 119 -25.63 -10.24 -8.53
N GLN A 120 -25.01 -9.72 -7.48
CA GLN A 120 -23.58 -9.37 -7.47
C GLN A 120 -22.77 -10.42 -6.70
N ARG A 121 -21.46 -10.51 -7.01
CA ARG A 121 -20.51 -11.18 -6.11
C ARG A 121 -20.43 -10.39 -4.81
N PHE A 122 -20.21 -11.08 -3.70
CA PHE A 122 -20.19 -10.42 -2.40
C PHE A 122 -19.10 -9.35 -2.31
N LEU A 123 -19.47 -8.16 -1.85
CA LEU A 123 -18.55 -7.07 -1.50
C LEU A 123 -19.19 -6.20 -0.43
N LYS A 124 -18.59 -6.21 0.75
CA LYS A 124 -18.91 -5.29 1.85
C LYS A 124 -17.63 -4.65 2.38
N ILE A 125 -17.70 -3.34 2.59
CA ILE A 125 -16.59 -2.55 3.12
C ILE A 125 -16.91 -2.18 4.56
N TYR A 126 -15.92 -2.35 5.44
CA TYR A 126 -15.93 -2.01 6.85
C TYR A 126 -14.94 -0.88 7.11
N GLN A 127 -15.30 0.02 8.01
CA GLN A 127 -14.51 1.19 8.34
C GLN A 127 -14.30 1.28 9.84
N TYR A 128 -13.02 1.30 10.25
CA TYR A 128 -12.60 1.40 11.64
C TYR A 128 -11.78 2.66 11.87
N CYS A 129 -11.99 3.31 13.01
CA CYS A 129 -11.26 4.54 13.33
C CYS A 129 -11.02 4.68 14.84
N ALA A 130 -9.82 5.19 15.17
CA ALA A 130 -9.49 5.75 16.47
C ALA A 130 -9.44 7.28 16.33
N PRO A 131 -10.53 8.03 16.58
CA PRO A 131 -10.65 9.44 16.17
C PRO A 131 -9.55 10.36 16.73
N ARG A 132 -9.09 10.12 17.96
CA ARG A 132 -8.01 10.91 18.57
C ARG A 132 -6.66 10.67 17.88
N THR A 133 -6.37 9.43 17.51
CA THR A 133 -5.18 9.08 16.73
C THR A 133 -5.27 9.66 15.33
N ALA A 134 -6.44 9.57 14.69
CA ALA A 134 -6.70 10.14 13.38
C ALA A 134 -6.45 11.65 13.33
N MET A 135 -6.95 12.42 14.31
CA MET A 135 -6.65 13.85 14.40
C MET A 135 -5.15 14.12 14.61
N THR A 136 -4.47 13.30 15.43
CA THR A 136 -3.01 13.43 15.63
C THR A 136 -2.24 13.25 14.32
N MET A 137 -2.69 12.32 13.46
CA MET A 137 -2.12 12.11 12.13
C MET A 137 -2.39 13.30 11.20
N ILE A 138 -3.63 13.79 11.16
CA ILE A 138 -4.01 14.95 10.33
C ILE A 138 -3.20 16.20 10.71
N GLU A 139 -2.98 16.46 12.00
CA GLU A 139 -2.15 17.60 12.45
C GLU A 139 -0.69 17.50 11.99
N HIS A 140 -0.19 16.30 11.68
CA HIS A 140 1.13 16.15 11.04
C HIS A 140 1.07 16.42 9.54
N SER A 141 0.00 15.98 8.86
CA SER A 141 -0.24 16.26 7.45
C SER A 141 -1.71 16.11 7.10
N ASP A 142 -2.30 17.16 6.51
CA ASP A 142 -3.67 17.12 5.98
C ASP A 142 -3.89 15.96 5.00
N ALA A 143 -2.83 15.49 4.33
CA ALA A 143 -2.87 14.38 3.39
C ALA A 143 -3.31 13.05 4.05
N PHE A 144 -3.15 12.89 5.37
CA PHE A 144 -3.67 11.71 6.08
C PHE A 144 -5.19 11.57 5.97
N SER A 145 -5.93 12.66 5.74
CA SER A 145 -7.38 12.61 5.53
C SER A 145 -7.80 11.70 4.38
N ALA A 146 -6.96 11.51 3.36
CA ALA A 146 -7.23 10.63 2.23
C ALA A 146 -7.11 9.12 2.58
N TYR A 147 -6.52 8.79 3.72
CA TYR A 147 -6.28 7.41 4.15
C TYR A 147 -7.15 7.00 5.35
N LEU A 148 -8.00 7.92 5.83
CA LEU A 148 -8.90 7.71 6.95
C LEU A 148 -10.35 7.56 6.45
N PRO A 149 -11.18 6.73 7.09
CA PRO A 149 -10.86 5.76 8.15
C PRO A 149 -10.12 4.51 7.60
N CYS A 150 -9.60 3.68 8.51
CA CYS A 150 -9.00 2.41 8.12
C CYS A 150 -10.07 1.50 7.49
N ARG A 151 -9.81 1.02 6.28
CA ARG A 151 -10.78 0.29 5.46
C ARG A 151 -10.40 -1.17 5.34
N LEU A 152 -11.35 -2.08 5.62
CA LEU A 152 -11.27 -3.49 5.24
C LEU A 152 -12.38 -3.81 4.25
N ALA A 153 -12.06 -4.53 3.18
CA ALA A 153 -13.05 -5.01 2.21
C ALA A 153 -13.11 -6.53 2.24
N LEU A 154 -14.28 -7.08 2.61
CA LEU A 154 -14.59 -8.50 2.44
C LEU A 154 -15.19 -8.68 1.04
N ILE A 155 -14.48 -9.40 0.18
CA ILE A 155 -14.84 -9.57 -1.23
C ILE A 155 -14.70 -11.01 -1.67
N GLU A 156 -15.67 -11.47 -2.44
CA GLU A 156 -15.56 -12.70 -3.23
C GLU A 156 -14.87 -12.39 -4.56
N ASP A 157 -13.77 -13.07 -4.85
CA ASP A 157 -13.04 -12.94 -6.11
C ASP A 157 -13.77 -13.63 -7.27
N LYS A 158 -13.16 -13.65 -8.46
CA LYS A 158 -13.83 -14.21 -9.65
C LYS A 158 -13.89 -15.74 -9.64
N ALA A 159 -13.12 -16.39 -8.78
CA ALA A 159 -13.11 -17.85 -8.59
C ALA A 159 -14.02 -18.30 -7.43
N GLY A 160 -14.68 -17.37 -6.73
CA GLY A 160 -15.51 -17.66 -5.57
C GLY A 160 -14.75 -17.65 -4.24
N GLN A 161 -13.45 -17.37 -4.23
CA GLN A 161 -12.68 -17.27 -3.00
C GLN A 161 -12.92 -15.93 -2.32
N ARG A 162 -13.14 -15.95 -1.01
CA ARG A 162 -13.29 -14.75 -0.19
C ARG A 162 -11.95 -14.27 0.37
N TRP A 163 -11.81 -12.96 0.44
CA TRP A 163 -10.60 -12.27 0.88
C TRP A 163 -10.95 -11.04 1.70
N LEU A 164 -10.12 -10.73 2.69
CA LEU A 164 -10.10 -9.44 3.35
C LEU A 164 -8.94 -8.61 2.80
N TYR A 165 -9.24 -7.45 2.21
CA TYR A 165 -8.24 -6.50 1.68
C TYR A 165 -8.15 -5.26 2.57
N THR A 166 -6.93 -4.75 2.78
CA THR A 166 -6.68 -3.42 3.31
C THR A 166 -5.45 -2.79 2.64
N LEU A 167 -5.28 -1.47 2.77
CA LEU A 167 -4.09 -0.79 2.24
C LEU A 167 -2.84 -1.25 2.99
N ASP A 168 -1.71 -1.39 2.29
CA ASP A 168 -0.44 -1.64 2.96
C ASP A 168 0.00 -0.40 3.72
N MET A 169 -0.18 -0.44 5.04
CA MET A 169 0.20 0.64 5.95
C MET A 169 1.72 0.88 5.99
N ASN A 170 2.56 -0.04 5.50
CA ASN A 170 3.98 0.23 5.35
C ASN A 170 4.24 1.44 4.45
N ALA A 171 3.44 1.63 3.40
CA ALA A 171 3.61 2.77 2.50
C ALA A 171 3.45 4.10 3.23
N MET A 172 2.52 4.17 4.18
CA MET A 172 2.28 5.35 5.00
C MET A 172 3.34 5.55 6.10
N ILE A 173 3.81 4.46 6.71
CA ILE A 173 4.73 4.51 7.86
C ILE A 173 6.17 4.71 7.43
N TYR A 174 6.58 4.03 6.35
CA TYR A 174 7.96 3.94 5.90
C TYR A 174 8.19 4.52 4.51
N GLY A 175 7.14 4.86 3.74
CA GLY A 175 7.31 5.31 2.36
C GLY A 175 7.81 6.75 2.25
N GLY A 176 7.64 7.58 3.28
CA GLY A 176 8.09 8.96 3.31
C GLY A 176 9.35 9.16 4.15
N ALA A 177 9.54 10.40 4.60
CA ALA A 177 10.50 10.70 5.67
C ALA A 177 10.08 10.01 6.99
N PRO A 178 11.02 9.76 7.91
CA PRO A 178 10.69 9.20 9.22
C PRO A 178 9.62 10.01 9.95
N LEU A 179 8.59 9.31 10.45
CA LEU A 179 7.61 9.91 11.32
C LEU A 179 8.28 10.28 12.66
N PRO A 180 7.85 11.38 13.32
CA PRO A 180 8.24 11.65 14.71
C PRO A 180 7.86 10.48 15.62
N ASP A 181 8.65 10.19 16.64
CA ASP A 181 8.47 9.02 17.52
C ASP A 181 7.04 8.84 18.05
N TYR A 182 6.43 9.94 18.51
CA TYR A 182 5.05 9.92 19.05
C TYR A 182 3.99 9.52 18.01
N LEU A 183 4.26 9.78 16.73
CA LEU A 183 3.37 9.46 15.61
C LEU A 183 3.66 8.06 15.08
N LEU A 184 4.94 7.67 15.03
CA LEU A 184 5.37 6.33 14.66
C LEU A 184 4.75 5.28 15.58
N GLU A 185 4.80 5.49 16.90
CA GLU A 185 4.18 4.60 17.89
C GLU A 185 2.69 4.39 17.59
N LYS A 186 1.97 5.48 17.33
CA LYS A 186 0.54 5.44 17.00
C LYS A 186 0.26 4.75 15.68
N ALA A 187 1.07 4.99 14.66
CA ALA A 187 0.89 4.39 13.35
C ALA A 187 1.17 2.88 13.38
N LEU A 188 2.19 2.45 14.13
CA LEU A 188 2.48 1.03 14.37
C LEU A 188 1.36 0.35 15.15
N GLU A 189 0.79 1.03 16.15
CA GLU A 189 -0.33 0.48 16.92
C GLU A 189 -1.59 0.33 16.06
N VAL A 190 -1.95 1.34 15.26
CA VAL A 190 -3.08 1.23 14.32
C VAL A 190 -2.82 0.10 13.32
N LYS A 191 -1.58 -0.04 12.81
CA LYS A 191 -1.23 -1.14 11.91
C LYS A 191 -1.41 -2.50 12.57
N ARG A 192 -0.95 -2.67 13.82
CA ARG A 192 -1.11 -3.91 14.58
C ARG A 192 -2.59 -4.27 14.74
N VAL A 193 -3.41 -3.31 15.16
CA VAL A 193 -4.85 -3.51 15.38
C VAL A 193 -5.58 -3.86 14.08
N ILE A 194 -5.32 -3.14 12.99
CA ILE A 194 -5.96 -3.42 11.68
C ILE A 194 -5.51 -4.78 11.14
N THR A 195 -4.25 -5.17 11.36
CA THR A 195 -3.76 -6.51 10.99
C THR A 195 -4.46 -7.58 11.81
N ALA A 196 -4.60 -7.39 13.13
CA ALA A 196 -5.32 -8.33 13.99
C ALA A 196 -6.80 -8.48 13.58
N ILE A 197 -7.48 -7.38 13.26
CA ILE A 197 -8.86 -7.41 12.74
C ILE A 197 -8.91 -8.17 11.40
N GLN A 198 -7.96 -7.92 10.50
CA GLN A 198 -7.91 -8.60 9.19
C GLN A 198 -7.67 -10.10 9.32
N GLU A 199 -6.70 -10.51 10.14
CA GLU A 199 -6.32 -11.91 10.32
C GLU A 199 -7.38 -12.68 11.12
N GLY A 200 -7.79 -12.16 12.29
CA GLY A 200 -8.84 -12.81 13.09
C GLY A 200 -10.19 -12.84 12.40
N GLY A 201 -10.53 -11.80 11.63
CA GLY A 201 -11.70 -11.81 10.75
C GLY A 201 -11.62 -12.89 9.66
N ALA A 202 -10.44 -13.17 9.10
CA ALA A 202 -10.27 -14.20 8.08
C ALA A 202 -10.39 -15.63 8.64
N GLU A 203 -10.03 -15.82 9.90
CA GLU A 203 -10.07 -17.09 10.62
C GLU A 203 -11.41 -17.32 11.36
N GLY A 204 -12.19 -16.26 11.60
CA GLY A 204 -13.41 -16.34 12.42
C GLY A 204 -13.11 -16.48 13.92
N ASP A 205 -11.93 -16.04 14.35
CA ASP A 205 -11.45 -16.17 15.73
C ASP A 205 -11.92 -14.99 16.61
N PHE A 206 -12.30 -15.29 17.86
CA PHE A 206 -12.86 -14.35 18.85
C PHE A 206 -11.95 -14.10 20.05
#